data_AF-A0A0Q9A2P1-F1
#
_entry.id   AF-A0A0Q9A2P1-F1
#
_cell.length_a   1.000
_cell.length_b   1.000
_cell.length_c   1.000
_cell.angle_alpha   90.00
_cell.angle_beta   90.00
_cell.angle_gamma   90.00
#
_symmetry.space_group_name_H-M   'P 1'
#
loop_
_entity.id
_entity.type
_entity.pdbx_description
1 polymer ?
#
loop_
_entity_poly.entity_id
_entity_poly.type
_entity_poly.pdbx_seq_one_letter_code
_entity_poly.pdbx_strand_id
1 'polypeptide(L)'
;MFNCFGQELSEINKILEISDTLEYQQEIRIYKDYSTTNAIDIIRMFRNKNNEWITYKFWYSKDFKTVTKIDQISFPKEPIGKLKLKDADLIWLNLLITNVEFLPDMEAVRYKFGKPHINLDRGERVISRAKTHILDGTRYKVYVRNGKNKNSFSFDNPESYLKHYPTIDELISYNELLSVLKKEFSF
;
A
#
# COMPACT_ATOMS: atom_id res chain seq x y z
N MET A 1 -5.18 -5.70 -21.55
CA MET A 1 -6.33 -5.78 -20.63
C MET A 1 -6.17 -4.61 -19.66
N PHE A 2 -7.11 -3.66 -19.63
CA PHE A 2 -7.02 -2.49 -18.75
C PHE A 2 -7.34 -2.95 -17.32
N ASN A 3 -6.38 -2.86 -16.41
CA ASN A 3 -6.59 -3.14 -14.99
C ASN A 3 -7.45 -2.01 -14.39
N CYS A 4 -8.78 -2.16 -14.48
CA CYS A 4 -9.71 -1.28 -13.77
C CYS A 4 -9.59 -1.53 -12.27
N PHE A 5 -9.76 -0.49 -11.45
CA PHE A 5 -9.78 -0.62 -10.00
C PHE A 5 -11.04 -1.41 -9.58
N GLY A 6 -11.04 -1.96 -8.36
CA GLY A 6 -12.24 -2.62 -7.82
C GLY A 6 -13.38 -1.61 -7.66
N GLN A 7 -14.63 -2.07 -7.71
CA GLN A 7 -15.83 -1.24 -7.72
C GLN A 7 -15.86 -0.16 -6.62
N GLU A 8 -15.49 -0.53 -5.39
CA GLU A 8 -15.42 0.41 -4.26
C GLU A 8 -14.38 1.52 -4.49
N LEU A 9 -13.20 1.16 -5.01
CA LEU A 9 -12.15 2.14 -5.30
C LEU A 9 -12.50 3.04 -6.48
N SER A 10 -13.24 2.54 -7.47
CA SER A 10 -13.77 3.36 -8.57
C SER A 10 -14.75 4.43 -8.09
N GLU A 11 -15.63 4.10 -7.14
CA GLU A 11 -16.53 5.08 -6.53
C GLU A 11 -15.74 6.17 -5.77
N ILE A 12 -14.74 5.76 -5.00
CA ILE A 12 -13.86 6.69 -4.27
C ILE A 12 -13.08 7.58 -5.25
N ASN A 13 -12.47 7.00 -6.28
CA ASN A 13 -11.71 7.72 -7.29
C ASN A 13 -12.57 8.76 -8.02
N LYS A 14 -13.83 8.41 -8.33
CA LYS A 14 -14.79 9.33 -8.93
C LYS A 14 -15.05 10.55 -8.03
N ILE A 15 -15.21 10.34 -6.72
CA ILE A 15 -15.41 11.42 -5.74
C ILE A 15 -14.14 12.27 -5.60
N LEU A 16 -12.97 11.65 -5.67
CA LEU A 16 -11.67 12.32 -5.64
C LEU A 16 -11.32 13.03 -6.96
N GLU A 17 -12.15 12.88 -8.00
CA GLU A 17 -11.89 13.37 -9.35
C GLU A 17 -10.55 12.86 -9.94
N ILE A 18 -10.17 11.63 -9.61
CA ILE A 18 -8.97 10.96 -10.15
C ILE A 18 -9.35 9.79 -11.05
N SER A 19 -8.52 9.49 -12.04
CA SER A 19 -8.76 8.39 -12.99
C SER A 19 -8.73 7.01 -12.32
N ASP A 20 -9.53 6.06 -12.82
CA ASP A 20 -9.42 4.63 -12.51
C ASP A 20 -8.23 3.94 -13.18
N THR A 21 -7.20 4.69 -13.56
CA THR A 21 -5.95 4.16 -14.07
C THR A 21 -4.79 5.01 -13.58
N LEU A 22 -3.58 4.44 -13.59
CA LEU A 22 -2.35 5.20 -13.34
C LEU A 22 -2.01 6.03 -14.60
N GLU A 23 -2.17 7.34 -14.47
CA GLU A 23 -2.10 8.32 -15.54
C GLU A 23 -0.66 8.66 -15.90
N TYR A 24 0.23 8.64 -14.90
CA TYR A 24 1.62 9.08 -15.05
C TYR A 24 2.60 7.90 -15.16
N GLN A 25 3.76 8.14 -15.77
CA GLN A 25 4.80 7.10 -15.92
C GLN A 25 5.42 6.73 -14.57
N GLN A 26 5.45 7.66 -13.62
CA GLN A 26 5.87 7.42 -12.26
C GLN A 26 4.72 7.82 -11.36
N GLU A 27 4.01 6.83 -10.83
CA GLU A 27 2.85 7.04 -9.98
C GLU A 27 2.71 5.89 -8.99
N ILE A 28 2.44 6.22 -7.74
CA ILE A 28 2.01 5.26 -6.72
C ILE A 28 0.75 5.78 -6.04
N ARG A 29 -0.21 4.89 -5.83
CA ARG A 29 -1.42 5.12 -5.05
C ARG A 29 -1.54 4.06 -3.98
N ILE A 30 -1.81 4.50 -2.76
CA ILE A 30 -1.93 3.62 -1.61
C ILE A 30 -3.19 3.99 -0.87
N TYR A 31 -4.11 3.04 -0.81
CA TYR A 31 -5.37 3.14 -0.09
C TYR A 31 -5.22 2.35 1.21
N LYS A 32 -5.29 3.05 2.33
CA LYS A 32 -5.24 2.48 3.68
C LYS A 32 -6.65 2.49 4.24
N ASP A 33 -7.16 1.29 4.44
CA ASP A 33 -8.47 1.05 5.00
C ASP A 33 -8.32 0.41 6.38
N TYR A 34 -8.96 0.99 7.39
CA TYR A 34 -9.00 0.38 8.72
C TYR A 34 -10.24 -0.51 8.78
N SER A 35 -10.07 -1.79 9.08
CA SER A 35 -11.18 -2.74 9.14
C SER A 35 -12.27 -2.34 10.15
N THR A 36 -11.96 -1.44 11.08
CA THR A 36 -12.84 -0.96 12.16
C THR A 36 -13.26 0.50 12.05
N THR A 37 -12.70 1.30 11.13
CA THR A 37 -13.08 2.72 11.00
C THR A 37 -13.72 2.98 9.65
N ASN A 38 -14.66 3.94 9.63
CA ASN A 38 -15.32 4.37 8.40
C ASN A 38 -14.47 5.42 7.65
N ALA A 39 -13.14 5.33 7.75
CA ALA A 39 -12.20 6.27 7.13
C ALA A 39 -11.18 5.54 6.27
N ILE A 40 -10.90 6.10 5.08
CA ILE A 40 -9.85 5.65 4.18
C ILE A 40 -8.85 6.79 4.03
N ASP A 41 -7.58 6.49 4.31
CA ASP A 41 -6.47 7.40 4.03
C ASP A 41 -5.85 7.01 2.69
N ILE A 42 -5.64 7.98 1.82
CA ILE A 42 -5.13 7.72 0.46
C ILE A 42 -3.90 8.58 0.25
N ILE A 43 -2.80 7.97 -0.17
CA ILE A 43 -1.64 8.68 -0.70
C ILE A 43 -1.57 8.48 -2.19
N ARG A 44 -1.35 9.56 -2.92
CA ARG A 44 -1.04 9.56 -4.35
C ARG A 44 0.21 10.39 -4.56
N MET A 45 1.30 9.77 -4.99
CA MET A 45 2.53 10.46 -5.39
C MET A 45 2.81 10.19 -6.86
N PHE A 46 3.09 11.22 -7.64
CA PHE A 46 3.36 11.08 -9.07
C PHE A 46 4.28 12.17 -9.60
N ARG A 47 4.90 11.88 -10.74
CA ARG A 47 5.64 12.87 -11.52
C ARG A 47 4.78 13.38 -12.67
N ASN A 48 4.51 14.68 -12.67
CA ASN A 48 3.63 15.30 -13.66
C ASN A 48 4.32 15.45 -15.04
N LYS A 49 3.60 15.99 -16.03
CA LYS A 49 4.13 16.20 -17.39
C LYS A 49 5.25 17.24 -17.46
N ASN A 50 5.34 18.12 -16.47
CA ASN A 50 6.39 19.13 -16.33
C ASN A 50 7.61 18.59 -15.57
N ASN A 51 7.66 17.29 -15.29
CA ASN A 51 8.73 16.61 -14.57
C ASN A 51 8.82 16.95 -13.07
N GLU A 52 7.76 17.51 -12.49
CA GLU A 52 7.65 17.90 -11.08
C GLU A 52 6.96 16.81 -10.27
N TRP A 53 7.40 16.62 -9.03
CA TRP A 53 6.80 15.68 -8.09
C TRP A 53 5.63 16.33 -7.33
N ILE A 54 4.46 15.68 -7.39
CA ILE A 54 3.26 16.07 -6.67
C ILE A 54 2.83 14.89 -5.80
N THR A 55 2.57 15.18 -4.53
CA THR A 55 1.95 14.22 -3.63
C THR A 55 0.67 14.78 -3.02
N TYR A 56 -0.41 14.02 -3.08
CA TYR A 56 -1.65 14.28 -2.37
C TYR A 56 -1.87 13.25 -1.27
N LYS A 57 -2.38 13.71 -0.13
CA LYS A 57 -2.96 12.88 0.90
C LYS A 57 -4.44 13.23 1.03
N PHE A 58 -5.29 12.24 0.84
CA PHE A 58 -6.74 12.38 0.96
C PHE A 58 -7.22 11.62 2.18
N TRP A 59 -8.20 12.20 2.86
CA TRP A 59 -8.97 11.52 3.91
C TRP A 59 -10.40 11.40 3.41
N TYR A 60 -10.89 10.17 3.32
CA TYR A 60 -12.22 9.86 2.81
C TYR A 60 -13.06 9.22 3.91
N SER A 61 -14.29 9.70 4.11
CA SER A 61 -15.25 9.08 5.01
C SER A 61 -16.18 8.15 4.23
N LYS A 62 -16.22 6.87 4.61
CA LYS A 62 -17.15 5.86 4.07
C LYS A 62 -18.61 6.16 4.43
N ASP A 63 -18.87 6.70 5.62
CA ASP A 63 -20.23 7.01 6.09
C ASP A 63 -20.85 8.15 5.30
N PHE A 64 -20.11 9.23 5.13
CA PHE A 64 -20.58 10.42 4.43
C PHE A 64 -20.32 10.35 2.92
N LYS A 65 -19.59 9.32 2.47
CA LYS A 65 -19.13 9.14 1.08
C LYS A 65 -18.51 10.43 0.51
N THR A 66 -17.62 11.04 1.28
CA THR A 66 -17.03 12.34 0.93
C THR A 66 -15.58 12.46 1.37
N VAL A 67 -14.84 13.33 0.70
CA VAL A 67 -13.48 13.71 1.08
C VAL A 67 -13.56 14.72 2.21
N THR A 68 -13.02 14.36 3.36
CA THR A 68 -13.04 15.22 4.55
C THR A 68 -11.84 16.15 4.60
N LYS A 69 -10.73 15.79 3.94
CA LYS A 69 -9.51 16.60 3.89
C LYS A 69 -8.65 16.24 2.68
N ILE A 70 -7.94 17.23 2.14
CA ILE A 70 -6.91 17.08 1.11
C ILE A 70 -5.69 17.88 1.52
N ASP A 71 -4.53 17.22 1.62
CA ASP A 71 -3.24 17.88 1.78
C ASP A 71 -2.41 17.68 0.51
N GLN A 72 -1.91 18.77 -0.06
CA GLN A 72 -0.92 18.73 -1.13
C GLN A 72 0.49 18.93 -0.54
N ILE A 73 1.40 18.04 -0.88
CA ILE A 73 2.82 18.13 -0.52
C ILE A 73 3.59 18.45 -1.80
N SER A 74 4.12 19.67 -1.86
CA SER A 74 5.01 20.13 -2.92
C SER A 74 6.47 19.93 -2.48
N PHE A 75 7.32 19.50 -3.40
CA PHE A 75 8.76 19.38 -3.17
C PHE A 75 9.52 20.38 -4.05
N PRO A 76 10.60 21.00 -3.54
CA PRO A 76 11.18 20.81 -2.21
C PRO A 76 10.48 21.67 -1.15
N LYS A 77 10.22 21.11 0.05
CA LYS A 77 9.90 21.94 1.22
C LYS A 77 11.08 22.88 1.44
N GLU A 78 10.85 24.19 1.39
CA GLU A 78 11.86 25.19 1.74
C GLU A 78 12.54 24.81 3.07
N PRO A 79 13.84 25.05 3.23
CA PRO A 79 14.53 24.71 4.47
C PRO A 79 13.95 25.53 5.63
N ILE A 80 13.19 24.88 6.51
CA ILE A 80 12.81 25.46 7.80
C ILE A 80 13.98 25.20 8.76
N GLY A 81 14.91 26.15 8.86
CA GLY A 81 16.07 26.08 9.75
C GLY A 81 17.07 24.97 9.39
N LYS A 82 17.34 24.03 10.32
CA LYS A 82 18.32 22.94 10.14
C LYS A 82 17.74 21.68 9.46
N LEU A 83 16.49 21.70 8.98
CA LEU A 83 15.83 20.55 8.39
C LEU A 83 16.34 20.30 6.95
N LYS A 84 16.81 19.08 6.67
CA LYS A 84 17.22 18.66 5.32
C LYS A 84 16.04 18.79 4.36
N LEU A 85 16.29 19.35 3.17
CA LEU A 85 15.35 19.31 2.05
C LEU A 85 14.87 17.86 1.86
N LYS A 86 13.56 17.64 1.80
CA LYS A 86 13.03 16.35 1.35
C LYS A 86 13.18 16.30 -0.17
N ASP A 87 14.01 15.38 -0.63
CA ASP A 87 14.24 15.09 -2.04
C ASP A 87 13.19 14.07 -2.51
N ALA A 88 12.29 14.50 -3.40
CA ALA A 88 11.22 13.66 -3.91
C ALA A 88 11.73 12.51 -4.79
N ASP A 89 12.82 12.72 -5.52
CA ASP A 89 13.45 11.65 -6.29
C ASP A 89 14.03 10.60 -5.32
N LEU A 90 14.65 11.03 -4.21
CA LEU A 90 15.12 10.10 -3.17
C LEU A 90 13.95 9.35 -2.50
N ILE A 91 12.83 10.01 -2.21
CA ILE A 91 11.64 9.35 -1.66
C ILE A 91 11.12 8.29 -2.64
N TRP A 92 11.04 8.64 -3.93
CA TRP A 92 10.64 7.69 -4.97
C TRP A 92 11.58 6.48 -5.03
N LEU A 93 12.89 6.69 -5.04
CA LEU A 93 13.89 5.61 -5.03
C LEU A 93 13.76 4.73 -3.76
N ASN A 94 13.50 5.33 -2.60
CA ASN A 94 13.26 4.61 -1.37
C ASN A 94 11.98 3.77 -1.41
N LEU A 95 10.96 4.16 -2.20
CA LEU A 95 9.79 3.31 -2.44
C LEU A 95 10.13 2.15 -3.39
N LEU A 96 10.94 2.39 -4.42
CA LEU A 96 11.32 1.35 -5.39
C LEU A 96 12.18 0.25 -4.76
N ILE A 97 13.11 0.60 -3.87
CA ILE A 97 14.00 -0.37 -3.23
C ILE A 97 13.26 -1.36 -2.32
N THR A 98 12.00 -1.06 -1.93
CA THR A 98 11.14 -2.01 -1.19
C THR A 98 10.50 -3.07 -2.10
N ASN A 99 10.93 -3.17 -3.36
CA ASN A 99 10.40 -4.07 -4.38
C ASN A 99 8.91 -3.88 -4.71
N VAL A 100 8.36 -2.67 -4.49
CA VAL A 100 6.93 -2.36 -4.68
C VAL A 100 6.40 -2.74 -6.08
N GLU A 101 7.26 -2.71 -7.09
CA GLU A 101 6.95 -3.10 -8.47
C GLU A 101 6.74 -4.60 -8.67
N PHE A 102 7.08 -5.43 -7.69
CA PHE A 102 7.07 -6.90 -7.79
C PHE A 102 6.36 -7.59 -6.62
N LEU A 103 5.95 -6.84 -5.61
CA LEU A 103 5.27 -7.40 -4.45
C LEU A 103 3.95 -8.08 -4.84
N PRO A 104 3.72 -9.32 -4.40
CA PRO A 104 2.49 -10.04 -4.69
C PRO A 104 1.35 -9.58 -3.78
N ASP A 105 0.12 -10.00 -4.10
CA ASP A 105 -0.95 -10.02 -3.10
C ASP A 105 -0.56 -10.92 -1.93
N MET A 106 -0.87 -10.51 -0.69
CA MET A 106 -0.54 -11.28 0.51
C MET A 106 -1.15 -12.69 0.48
N GLU A 107 -2.34 -12.85 -0.12
CA GLU A 107 -2.96 -14.16 -0.33
C GLU A 107 -2.05 -15.14 -1.09
N ALA A 108 -1.31 -14.66 -2.10
CA ALA A 108 -0.41 -15.49 -2.89
C ALA A 108 0.80 -15.98 -2.07
N VAL A 109 1.13 -15.34 -0.95
CA VAL A 109 2.22 -15.76 -0.06
C VAL A 109 1.74 -16.42 1.23
N ARG A 110 0.42 -16.53 1.46
CA ARG A 110 -0.14 -17.20 2.66
C ARG A 110 0.23 -18.67 2.80
N TYR A 111 0.74 -19.32 1.76
CA TYR A 111 1.27 -20.68 1.86
C TYR A 111 2.59 -20.73 2.64
N LYS A 112 3.34 -19.62 2.72
CA LYS A 112 4.57 -19.50 3.52
C LYS A 112 4.28 -19.33 5.02
N PHE A 113 3.03 -19.05 5.38
CA PHE A 113 2.62 -18.80 6.76
C PHE A 113 2.45 -20.14 7.47
N GLY A 114 3.20 -20.32 8.56
CA GLY A 114 3.18 -21.52 9.38
C GLY A 114 3.87 -22.73 8.75
N LYS A 115 4.33 -23.64 9.61
CA LYS A 115 4.95 -24.90 9.17
C LYS A 115 3.88 -25.92 8.79
N PRO A 116 4.01 -26.61 7.64
CA PRO A 116 3.13 -27.70 7.31
C PRO A 116 3.37 -28.89 8.25
N HIS A 117 2.30 -29.56 8.64
CA HIS A 117 2.34 -30.82 9.38
C HIS A 117 1.24 -31.75 8.87
N ILE A 118 1.44 -33.05 9.06
CA ILE A 118 0.42 -34.05 8.73
C ILE A 118 -0.55 -34.14 9.91
N ASN A 119 -1.84 -34.05 9.62
CA ASN A 119 -2.90 -34.19 10.60
C ASN A 119 -3.93 -35.23 10.12
N LEU A 120 -4.75 -35.75 11.03
CA LEU A 120 -5.87 -36.63 10.73
C LEU A 120 -7.15 -35.80 10.77
N ASP A 121 -7.78 -35.60 9.61
CA ASP A 121 -9.08 -34.94 9.50
C ASP A 121 -10.09 -35.93 8.91
N ARG A 122 -11.19 -36.16 9.65
CA ARG A 122 -12.23 -37.15 9.30
C ARG A 122 -11.72 -38.54 8.91
N GLY A 123 -10.61 -38.98 9.51
CA GLY A 123 -10.00 -40.29 9.25
C GLY A 123 -9.01 -40.32 8.08
N GLU A 124 -8.83 -39.21 7.35
CA GLU A 124 -7.86 -39.09 6.27
C GLU A 124 -6.63 -38.28 6.70
N ARG A 125 -5.46 -38.65 6.18
CA ARG A 125 -4.23 -37.89 6.40
C ARG A 125 -4.24 -36.67 5.49
N VAL A 126 -4.30 -35.48 6.09
CA VAL A 126 -4.30 -34.20 5.39
C VAL A 126 -3.07 -33.38 5.77
N ILE A 127 -2.60 -32.54 4.85
CA ILE A 127 -1.59 -31.53 5.17
C ILE A 127 -2.31 -30.34 5.79
N SER A 128 -1.99 -30.04 7.04
CA SER A 128 -2.48 -28.86 7.74
C SER A 128 -1.36 -27.86 8.01
N ARG A 129 -1.72 -26.59 8.19
CA ARG A 129 -0.82 -25.51 8.57
C ARG A 129 -1.48 -24.75 9.71
N ALA A 130 -0.83 -24.73 10.87
CA ALA A 130 -1.25 -23.84 11.95
C ALA A 130 -0.91 -22.39 11.52
N LYS A 131 -1.94 -21.59 11.31
CA LYS A 131 -1.80 -20.18 10.90
C LYS A 131 -2.44 -19.29 11.95
N THR A 132 -1.71 -18.29 12.40
CA THR A 132 -2.30 -17.16 13.11
C THR A 132 -3.18 -16.38 12.15
N HIS A 133 -4.45 -16.20 12.51
CA HIS A 133 -5.38 -15.31 11.80
C HIS A 133 -5.53 -14.02 12.61
N ILE A 134 -5.25 -12.89 11.98
CA ILE A 134 -5.44 -11.57 12.57
C ILE A 134 -6.73 -11.01 11.96
N LEU A 135 -7.75 -10.83 12.80
CA LEU A 135 -9.10 -10.43 12.37
C LEU A 135 -9.26 -8.92 12.30
N ASP A 136 -8.62 -8.20 13.23
CA ASP A 136 -8.68 -6.74 13.32
C ASP A 136 -7.38 -6.10 12.82
N GLY A 137 -7.51 -5.03 12.02
CA GLY A 137 -6.42 -4.09 11.80
C GLY A 137 -6.52 -3.34 10.48
N THR A 138 -5.40 -3.21 9.77
CA THR A 138 -5.28 -2.29 8.63
C THR A 138 -5.01 -3.06 7.35
N ARG A 139 -5.83 -2.78 6.34
CA ARG A 139 -5.69 -3.28 4.97
C ARG A 139 -5.14 -2.19 4.08
N TYR A 140 -4.26 -2.58 3.17
CA TYR A 140 -3.67 -1.72 2.18
C TYR A 140 -3.96 -2.25 0.79
N LYS A 141 -4.33 -1.36 -0.13
CA LYS A 141 -4.30 -1.62 -1.56
C LYS A 141 -3.32 -0.66 -2.22
N VAL A 142 -2.36 -1.21 -2.95
CA VAL A 142 -1.29 -0.46 -3.60
C VAL A 142 -1.40 -0.63 -5.11
N TYR A 143 -1.21 0.48 -5.82
CA TYR A 143 -1.06 0.53 -7.26
C TYR A 143 0.19 1.33 -7.57
N VAL A 144 1.09 0.77 -8.37
CA VAL A 144 2.34 1.44 -8.72
C VAL A 144 2.63 1.29 -10.21
N ARG A 145 3.21 2.35 -10.78
CA ARG A 145 3.76 2.39 -12.12
C ARG A 145 5.10 3.11 -12.10
N ASN A 146 6.06 2.48 -12.77
CA ASN A 146 7.39 3.03 -12.98
C ASN A 146 7.81 2.69 -14.43
N GLY A 147 7.55 3.64 -15.33
CA GLY A 147 7.67 3.44 -16.77
C GLY A 147 6.76 2.32 -17.28
N LYS A 148 7.40 1.24 -17.76
CA LYS A 148 6.72 0.05 -18.30
C LYS A 148 6.26 -0.92 -17.20
N ASN A 149 6.88 -0.88 -16.03
CA ASN A 149 6.51 -1.74 -14.92
C ASN A 149 5.22 -1.20 -14.28
N LYS A 150 4.27 -2.11 -14.06
CA LYS A 150 3.01 -1.83 -13.38
C LYS A 150 2.73 -2.98 -12.43
N ASN A 151 2.34 -2.65 -11.21
CA ASN A 151 1.94 -3.64 -10.23
C ASN A 151 0.75 -3.15 -9.42
N SER A 152 -0.04 -4.10 -8.92
CA SER A 152 -1.11 -3.83 -7.98
C SER A 152 -1.25 -5.01 -7.04
N PHE A 153 -1.27 -4.74 -5.75
CA PHE A 153 -1.32 -5.77 -4.73
C PHE A 153 -2.00 -5.26 -3.47
N SER A 154 -2.45 -6.19 -2.65
CA SER A 154 -3.10 -5.96 -1.38
C SER A 154 -2.43 -6.76 -0.28
N PHE A 155 -2.36 -6.16 0.90
CA PHE A 155 -1.84 -6.82 2.10
C PHE A 155 -2.57 -6.27 3.32
N ASP A 156 -2.66 -7.08 4.36
CA ASP A 156 -3.30 -6.72 5.61
C ASP A 156 -2.38 -7.05 6.78
N ASN A 157 -2.37 -6.18 7.79
CA ASN A 157 -1.69 -6.44 9.07
C ASN A 157 -0.22 -6.90 8.95
N PRO A 158 0.61 -6.33 8.05
CA PRO A 158 1.93 -6.87 7.74
C PRO A 158 2.88 -6.80 8.96
N GLU A 159 2.75 -5.80 9.82
CA GLU A 159 3.54 -5.66 11.05
C GLU A 159 3.29 -6.82 12.02
N SER A 160 2.01 -7.16 12.22
CA SER A 160 1.61 -8.23 13.10
C SER A 160 2.01 -9.59 12.52
N TYR A 161 1.84 -9.80 11.21
CA TYR A 161 2.31 -11.04 10.56
C TYR A 161 3.83 -11.17 10.59
N LEU A 162 4.59 -10.08 10.43
CA LEU A 162 6.06 -10.11 10.48
C LEU A 162 6.58 -10.57 11.85
N LYS A 163 5.90 -10.19 12.95
CA LYS A 163 6.24 -10.69 14.30
C LYS A 163 6.11 -12.22 14.41
N HIS A 164 5.14 -12.81 13.72
CA HIS A 164 4.92 -14.26 13.74
C HIS A 164 5.76 -15.01 12.71
N TYR A 165 6.07 -14.38 11.58
CA TYR A 165 6.77 -14.99 10.46
C TYR A 165 7.92 -14.09 9.97
N PRO A 166 8.96 -13.87 10.79
CA PRO A 166 9.99 -12.86 10.54
C PRO A 166 10.91 -13.17 9.34
N THR A 167 10.88 -14.39 8.81
CA THR A 167 11.75 -14.83 7.70
C THR A 167 11.03 -14.84 6.35
N ILE A 168 9.80 -14.34 6.26
CA ILE A 168 9.09 -14.22 4.99
C ILE A 168 9.48 -12.89 4.33
N ASP A 169 10.21 -12.96 3.23
CA ASP A 169 10.74 -11.79 2.50
C ASP A 169 9.64 -10.79 2.13
N GLU A 170 8.48 -11.26 1.67
CA GLU A 170 7.39 -10.35 1.29
C GLU A 170 6.83 -9.58 2.49
N LEU A 171 6.78 -10.20 3.68
CA LEU A 171 6.39 -9.49 4.90
C LEU A 171 7.41 -8.42 5.27
N ILE A 172 8.70 -8.70 5.12
CA ILE A 172 9.76 -7.71 5.36
C ILE A 172 9.55 -6.52 4.41
N SER A 173 9.41 -6.77 3.10
CA SER A 173 9.23 -5.72 2.10
C SER A 173 7.92 -4.92 2.26
N TYR A 174 6.80 -5.54 2.64
CA TYR A 174 5.58 -4.78 2.99
C TYR A 174 5.84 -3.81 4.15
N ASN A 175 6.58 -4.24 5.17
CA ASN A 175 6.90 -3.41 6.33
C ASN A 175 7.92 -2.31 6.01
N GLU A 176 8.88 -2.56 5.12
CA GLU A 176 9.79 -1.54 4.61
C GLU A 176 9.03 -0.46 3.84
N LEU A 177 8.08 -0.85 2.97
CA LEU A 177 7.18 0.09 2.30
C LEU A 177 6.42 0.96 3.31
N LEU A 178 5.79 0.35 4.32
CA LEU A 178 5.10 1.10 5.37
C LEU A 178 6.05 2.03 6.15
N SER A 179 7.29 1.61 6.36
CA SER A 179 8.30 2.43 7.05
C SER A 179 8.66 3.69 6.25
N VAL A 180 8.80 3.58 4.92
CA VAL A 180 8.97 4.75 4.05
C VAL A 180 7.77 5.67 4.14
N LEU A 181 6.55 5.13 4.06
CA LEU A 181 5.32 5.94 4.09
C LEU A 181 5.13 6.68 5.41
N LYS A 182 5.39 6.01 6.54
CA LYS A 182 5.36 6.63 7.88
C LYS A 182 6.38 7.75 8.01
N LYS A 183 7.62 7.47 7.61
CA LYS A 183 8.72 8.44 7.71
C LYS A 183 8.48 9.66 6.81
N GLU A 184 8.00 9.44 5.59
CA GLU A 184 7.96 10.50 4.59
C GLU A 184 6.66 11.29 4.57
N PHE A 185 5.54 10.65 4.93
CA PHE A 185 4.19 11.22 4.79
C PHE A 185 3.34 11.16 6.06
N SER A 186 3.90 10.67 7.17
CA SER A 186 3.15 10.42 8.42
C SER A 186 1.87 9.61 8.14
N PHE A 187 2.00 8.58 7.30
CA PHE A 187 0.91 7.74 6.81
C PHE A 187 0.60 6.58 7.75
#